data_AF-X1AE74-F1
#
_entry.id   AF-X1AE74-F1
#
_cell.length_a   1.000
_cell.length_b   1.000
_cell.length_c   1.000
_cell.angle_alpha   90.00
_cell.angle_beta   90.00
_cell.angle_gamma   90.00
#
_symmetry.space_group_name_H-M   'P 1'
#
loop_
_entity.id
_entity.type
_entity.pdbx_description
1 polymer ?
#
loop_
_entity_poly.entity_id
_entity_poly.type
_entity_poly.pdbx_seq_one_letter_code
_entity_poly.pdbx_strand_id
1 'polypeptide(L)'
;MNELVVFDEIAATIAEYKIENEKLVFDYADKEGAKQAKSHIMKLRKVKTKVSEIHKEAKAESRAFGLRLDSKKNEYNGEVDKMVAVHKEPLDAIEAEIVAKAMEEVKKREEAEEKRLLELHAREQAVLVAEEKIAREKAEAEEKIARGKAILAEKLIKEQAEAERIERERLAEIERIKREKRIAEEAAARAKIEAEEAAERARIQAEQKAKAEADARELAEKKQKEAAKAAEMKRIANKRHRQKI
;
A
#
# COMPACT_ATOMS: atom_id res chain seq x y z
N MET A 1 92.10 -28.68 -13.66
CA MET A 1 91.30 -29.65 -14.44
C MET A 1 91.49 -30.98 -13.75
N ASN A 2 90.42 -31.59 -13.20
CA ASN A 2 90.53 -32.91 -12.58
C ASN A 2 90.71 -33.92 -13.70
N GLU A 3 91.95 -34.32 -13.95
CA GLU A 3 92.25 -35.47 -14.80
C GLU A 3 91.59 -36.70 -14.18
N LEU A 4 90.96 -37.54 -15.02
CA LEU A 4 90.39 -38.81 -14.58
C LEU A 4 91.54 -39.77 -14.32
N VAL A 5 92.16 -39.65 -13.14
CA VAL A 5 93.33 -40.42 -12.66
C VAL A 5 93.17 -41.93 -12.89
N VAL A 6 91.93 -42.41 -12.94
CA VAL A 6 91.57 -43.81 -13.22
C VAL A 6 92.10 -44.33 -14.58
N PHE A 7 92.39 -43.46 -15.55
CA PHE A 7 92.93 -43.88 -16.86
C PHE A 7 94.44 -43.70 -17.03
N ASP A 8 95.15 -43.16 -16.04
CA ASP A 8 96.56 -42.78 -16.18
C ASP A 8 97.46 -43.98 -16.52
N GLU A 9 97.19 -45.14 -15.92
CA GLU A 9 97.94 -46.39 -16.19
C GLU A 9 97.78 -46.88 -17.63
N ILE A 10 96.57 -46.72 -18.21
CA ILE A 10 96.33 -47.11 -19.60
C ILE A 10 96.79 -46.02 -20.57
N ALA A 11 96.79 -44.75 -20.18
CA ALA A 11 97.23 -43.65 -21.01
C ALA A 11 98.70 -43.82 -21.45
N ALA A 12 99.58 -44.23 -20.53
CA ALA A 12 100.97 -44.56 -20.83
C ALA A 12 101.08 -45.73 -21.84
N THR A 13 100.31 -46.80 -21.62
CA THR A 13 100.26 -47.97 -22.51
C THR A 13 99.75 -47.60 -23.92
N ILE A 14 98.76 -46.72 -24.03
CA ILE A 14 98.25 -46.23 -25.32
C ILE A 14 99.29 -45.37 -26.03
N ALA A 15 100.05 -44.54 -25.31
CA ALA A 15 101.12 -43.73 -25.89
C ALA A 15 102.22 -44.60 -26.49
N GLU A 16 102.63 -45.68 -25.81
CA GLU A 16 103.58 -46.66 -26.33
C GLU A 16 103.05 -47.33 -27.60
N TYR A 17 101.82 -47.85 -27.58
CA TYR A 17 101.23 -48.51 -28.75
C TYR A 17 101.01 -47.56 -29.94
N LYS A 18 100.84 -46.25 -29.71
CA LYS A 18 100.79 -45.25 -30.79
C LYS A 18 102.15 -45.15 -31.50
N ILE A 19 103.23 -45.05 -30.73
CA ILE A 19 104.59 -45.00 -31.28
C ILE A 19 104.93 -46.31 -32.01
N GLU A 20 104.52 -47.45 -31.46
CA GLU A 20 104.70 -48.75 -32.12
C GLU A 20 103.90 -48.84 -33.43
N ASN A 21 102.65 -48.37 -33.46
CA ASN A 21 101.82 -48.36 -34.67
C ASN A 21 102.43 -47.53 -35.80
N GLU A 22 103.05 -46.39 -35.48
CA GLU A 22 103.70 -45.53 -36.47
C GLU A 22 104.95 -46.17 -37.09
N LYS A 23 105.61 -47.08 -36.35
CA LYS A 23 106.85 -47.75 -36.80
C LYS A 23 106.59 -49.08 -37.50
N LEU A 24 105.51 -49.77 -37.16
CA LEU A 24 105.22 -51.11 -37.67
C LEU A 24 104.58 -51.04 -39.05
N VAL A 25 105.30 -51.52 -40.07
CA VAL A 25 104.77 -51.76 -41.42
C VAL A 25 104.70 -53.28 -41.64
N PHE A 26 103.50 -53.79 -41.91
CA PHE A 26 103.28 -55.21 -42.17
C PHE A 26 103.07 -55.45 -43.67
N ASP A 27 103.68 -56.50 -44.20
CA ASP A 27 103.31 -57.02 -45.52
C ASP A 27 102.05 -57.89 -45.38
N TYR A 28 100.93 -57.40 -45.89
CA TYR A 28 99.64 -58.08 -45.77
C TYR A 28 99.44 -59.19 -46.81
N ALA A 29 100.25 -59.23 -47.87
CA ALA A 29 100.19 -60.26 -48.90
C ALA A 29 100.90 -61.55 -48.45
N ASP A 30 101.93 -61.42 -47.61
CA ASP A 30 102.61 -62.56 -47.02
C ASP A 30 101.86 -63.14 -45.80
N LYS A 31 101.95 -64.48 -45.65
CA LYS A 31 101.27 -65.22 -44.59
C LYS A 31 101.80 -64.88 -43.20
N GLU A 32 103.10 -64.60 -43.06
CA GLU A 32 103.72 -64.26 -41.78
C GLU A 32 103.41 -62.81 -41.39
N GLY A 33 103.51 -61.88 -42.35
CA GLY A 33 103.15 -60.48 -42.13
C GLY A 33 101.67 -60.30 -41.75
N ALA A 34 100.75 -61.01 -42.41
CA ALA A 34 99.34 -61.03 -42.03
C ALA A 34 99.09 -61.61 -40.62
N LYS A 35 99.88 -62.60 -40.19
CA LYS A 35 99.80 -63.17 -38.82
C LYS A 35 100.28 -62.18 -37.78
N GLN A 36 101.37 -61.46 -38.04
CA GLN A 36 101.90 -60.42 -37.15
C GLN A 36 100.92 -59.26 -37.00
N ALA A 37 100.33 -58.78 -38.10
CA ALA A 37 99.30 -57.75 -38.08
C ALA A 37 98.08 -58.17 -37.24
N LYS A 38 97.58 -59.40 -37.43
CA LYS A 38 96.47 -59.94 -36.62
C LYS A 38 96.82 -60.01 -35.13
N SER A 39 98.03 -60.43 -34.78
CA SER A 39 98.49 -60.49 -33.40
C SER A 39 98.56 -59.09 -32.76
N HIS A 40 99.06 -58.10 -33.49
CA HIS A 40 99.12 -56.71 -33.06
C HIS A 40 97.72 -56.10 -32.85
N ILE A 41 96.81 -56.33 -33.80
CA ILE A 41 95.39 -55.93 -33.66
C ILE A 41 94.77 -56.56 -32.41
N MET A 42 95.09 -57.82 -32.10
CA MET A 42 94.58 -58.46 -30.88
C MET A 42 95.14 -57.83 -29.60
N LYS A 43 96.39 -57.35 -29.59
CA LYS A 43 96.94 -56.58 -28.45
C LYS A 43 96.17 -55.26 -28.27
N LEU A 44 95.96 -54.49 -29.33
CA LEU A 44 95.19 -53.24 -29.29
C LEU A 44 93.75 -53.47 -28.82
N ARG A 45 93.11 -54.56 -29.27
CA ARG A 45 91.76 -54.96 -28.80
C ARG A 45 91.74 -55.26 -27.30
N LYS A 46 92.76 -55.95 -26.77
CA LYS A 46 92.86 -56.20 -25.31
C LYS A 46 92.97 -54.90 -24.52
N VAL A 47 93.78 -53.94 -24.98
CA VAL A 47 93.88 -52.61 -24.35
C VAL A 47 92.53 -51.89 -24.41
N LYS A 48 91.85 -51.91 -25.55
CA LYS A 48 90.49 -51.34 -25.70
C LYS A 48 89.48 -51.97 -24.73
N THR A 49 89.53 -53.29 -24.54
CA THR A 49 88.68 -53.98 -23.55
C THR A 49 88.97 -53.47 -22.14
N LYS A 50 90.24 -53.38 -21.74
CA LYS A 50 90.63 -52.84 -20.42
C LYS A 50 90.13 -51.41 -20.20
N VAL A 51 90.22 -50.53 -21.20
CA VAL A 51 89.65 -49.17 -21.11
C VAL A 51 88.15 -49.21 -20.82
N SER A 52 87.42 -50.11 -21.49
CA SER A 52 85.98 -50.27 -21.27
C SER A 52 85.65 -50.83 -19.88
N GLU A 53 86.47 -51.72 -19.34
CA GLU A 53 86.32 -52.29 -18.00
C GLU A 53 86.52 -51.21 -16.93
N ILE A 54 87.63 -50.46 -17.00
CA ILE A 54 87.91 -49.33 -16.10
C ILE A 54 86.77 -48.30 -16.14
N HIS A 55 86.30 -47.94 -17.33
CA HIS A 55 85.18 -47.01 -17.46
C HIS A 55 83.90 -47.53 -16.79
N LYS A 56 83.61 -48.82 -16.94
CA LYS A 56 82.43 -49.46 -16.33
C LYS A 56 82.52 -49.46 -14.81
N GLU A 57 83.68 -49.78 -14.26
CA GLU A 57 83.94 -49.82 -12.81
C GLU A 57 83.87 -48.41 -12.21
N ALA A 58 84.61 -47.44 -12.77
CA ALA A 58 84.59 -46.05 -12.30
C ALA A 58 83.17 -45.45 -12.33
N LYS A 59 82.38 -45.77 -13.36
CA LYS A 59 80.98 -45.34 -13.44
C LYS A 59 80.12 -45.98 -12.37
N ALA A 60 80.33 -47.27 -12.08
CA ALA A 60 79.61 -47.98 -11.02
C ALA A 60 79.94 -47.41 -9.63
N GLU A 61 81.21 -47.14 -9.37
CA GLU A 61 81.68 -46.52 -8.11
C GLU A 61 81.15 -45.10 -7.93
N SER A 62 81.21 -44.27 -8.98
CA SER A 62 80.65 -42.92 -8.95
C SER A 62 79.15 -42.94 -8.66
N ARG A 63 78.40 -43.87 -9.28
CA ARG A 63 76.98 -44.04 -9.00
C ARG A 63 76.71 -44.50 -7.57
N ALA A 64 77.50 -45.46 -7.06
CA ALA A 64 77.37 -45.94 -5.69
C ALA A 64 77.67 -44.82 -4.67
N PHE A 65 78.68 -43.99 -4.94
CA PHE A 65 78.97 -42.81 -4.14
C PHE A 65 77.83 -41.80 -4.17
N GLY A 66 77.27 -41.49 -5.35
CA GLY A 66 76.12 -40.60 -5.49
C GLY A 66 74.91 -41.08 -4.67
N LEU A 67 74.60 -42.39 -4.74
CA LEU A 67 73.52 -42.98 -3.94
C LEU A 67 73.79 -42.87 -2.44
N ARG A 68 75.01 -43.14 -1.98
CA ARG A 68 75.39 -43.00 -0.56
C ARG A 68 75.28 -41.55 -0.08
N LEU A 69 75.68 -40.60 -0.93
CA LEU A 69 75.58 -39.17 -0.64
C LEU A 69 74.11 -38.76 -0.49
N ASP A 70 73.24 -39.19 -1.41
CA ASP A 70 71.81 -38.92 -1.35
C ASP A 70 71.14 -39.57 -0.14
N SER A 71 71.52 -40.80 0.22
CA SER A 71 71.02 -41.45 1.43
C SER A 71 71.36 -40.64 2.68
N LYS A 72 72.62 -40.20 2.83
CA LYS A 72 73.02 -39.37 3.97
C LYS A 72 72.32 -38.02 4.00
N LYS A 73 72.14 -37.38 2.83
CA LYS A 73 71.37 -36.13 2.71
C LYS A 73 69.95 -36.32 3.23
N ASN A 74 69.27 -37.39 2.81
CA ASN A 74 67.90 -37.66 3.22
C ASN A 74 67.79 -38.01 4.71
N GLU A 75 68.78 -38.73 5.26
CA GLU A 75 68.87 -39.00 6.69
C GLU A 75 68.98 -37.70 7.50
N TYR A 76 69.91 -36.81 7.16
CA TYR A 76 70.06 -35.52 7.83
C TYR A 76 68.85 -34.61 7.66
N ASN A 77 68.25 -34.56 6.47
CA ASN A 77 67.01 -33.82 6.27
C ASN A 77 65.89 -34.36 7.18
N GLY A 78 65.75 -35.69 7.27
CA GLY A 78 64.76 -36.29 8.16
C GLY A 78 65.01 -36.03 9.64
N GLU A 79 66.26 -35.92 10.08
CA GLU A 79 66.59 -35.50 11.44
C GLU A 79 66.25 -34.03 11.69
N VAL A 80 66.60 -33.14 10.75
CA VAL A 80 66.26 -31.72 10.83
C VAL A 80 64.74 -31.52 10.84
N ASP A 81 64.00 -32.25 10.00
CA ASP A 81 62.53 -32.18 9.97
C ASP A 81 61.91 -32.58 11.30
N LYS A 82 62.45 -33.61 11.98
CA LYS A 82 62.03 -33.97 13.34
C LYS A 82 62.33 -32.84 14.33
N MET A 83 63.49 -32.20 14.24
CA MET A 83 63.84 -31.05 15.10
C MET A 83 62.91 -29.86 14.85
N VAL A 84 62.53 -29.61 13.61
CA VAL A 84 61.55 -28.56 13.24
C VAL A 84 60.18 -28.91 13.79
N ALA A 85 59.72 -30.15 13.64
CA ALA A 85 58.40 -30.61 14.08
C ALA A 85 58.18 -30.38 15.59
N VAL A 86 59.20 -30.61 16.43
CA VAL A 86 59.15 -30.37 17.88
C VAL A 86 58.69 -28.95 18.23
N HIS A 87 59.06 -27.96 17.43
CA HIS A 87 58.68 -26.56 17.67
C HIS A 87 57.48 -26.13 16.84
N LYS A 88 57.34 -26.66 15.62
CA LYS A 88 56.28 -26.29 14.71
C LYS A 88 54.91 -26.82 15.18
N GLU A 89 54.83 -28.06 15.64
CA GLU A 89 53.54 -28.64 16.05
C GLU A 89 52.88 -27.87 17.21
N PRO A 90 53.59 -27.48 18.29
CA PRO A 90 53.00 -26.64 19.33
C PRO A 90 52.57 -25.26 18.83
N LEU A 91 53.34 -24.65 17.92
CA LEU A 91 52.99 -23.35 17.33
C LEU A 91 51.71 -23.46 16.49
N ASP A 92 51.64 -24.45 15.61
CA ASP A 92 50.47 -24.73 14.77
C ASP A 92 49.22 -25.00 15.64
N ALA A 93 49.38 -25.70 16.78
CA ALA A 93 48.29 -25.92 17.73
C ALA A 93 47.81 -24.64 18.42
N ILE A 94 48.74 -23.75 18.83
CA ILE A 94 48.41 -22.44 19.41
C ILE A 94 47.70 -21.56 18.38
N GLU A 95 48.20 -21.52 17.14
CA GLU A 95 47.57 -20.77 16.05
C GLU A 95 46.14 -21.27 15.78
N ALA A 96 45.94 -22.59 15.74
CA ALA A 96 44.62 -23.18 15.59
C ALA A 96 43.67 -22.81 16.75
N GLU A 97 44.15 -22.77 17.99
CA GLU A 97 43.37 -22.35 19.15
C GLU A 97 42.99 -20.87 19.09
N ILE A 98 43.92 -20.00 18.68
CA ILE A 98 43.65 -18.56 18.49
C ILE A 98 42.59 -18.36 17.42
N VAL A 99 42.70 -19.06 16.29
CA VAL A 99 41.71 -18.99 15.21
C VAL A 99 40.35 -19.50 15.69
N ALA A 100 40.31 -20.61 16.43
CA ALA A 100 39.07 -21.16 16.99
C ALA A 100 38.39 -20.19 17.97
N LYS A 101 39.15 -19.59 18.89
CA LYS A 101 38.66 -18.56 19.82
C LYS A 101 38.12 -17.34 19.08
N ALA A 102 38.83 -16.85 18.07
CA ALA A 102 38.37 -15.74 17.24
C ALA A 102 37.07 -16.08 16.51
N MET A 103 36.94 -17.29 15.96
CA MET A 103 35.70 -17.75 15.32
C MET A 103 34.53 -17.86 16.31
N GLU A 104 34.77 -18.33 17.53
CA GLU A 104 33.72 -18.35 18.57
C GLU A 104 33.27 -16.95 18.98
N GLU A 105 34.19 -15.99 19.09
CA GLU A 105 33.83 -14.60 19.37
C GLU A 105 33.00 -13.98 18.25
N VAL A 106 33.35 -14.26 16.99
CA VAL A 106 32.57 -13.83 15.82
C VAL A 106 31.16 -14.43 15.88
N LYS A 107 31.03 -15.74 16.12
CA LYS A 107 29.72 -16.39 16.27
C LYS A 107 28.89 -15.78 17.39
N LYS A 108 29.49 -15.53 18.56
CA LYS A 108 28.81 -14.87 19.70
C LYS A 108 28.34 -13.45 19.35
N ARG A 109 29.11 -12.71 18.55
CA ARG A 109 28.71 -11.39 18.06
C ARG A 109 27.55 -11.49 17.07
N GLU A 110 27.62 -12.42 16.11
CA GLU A 110 26.55 -12.67 15.14
C GLU A 110 25.24 -13.07 15.84
N GLU A 111 25.29 -13.99 16.81
CA GLU A 111 24.12 -14.37 17.61
C GLU A 111 23.56 -13.19 18.44
N ALA A 112 24.43 -12.31 18.96
CA ALA A 112 24.01 -11.13 19.70
C ALA A 112 23.36 -10.07 18.78
N GLU A 113 23.89 -9.90 17.56
CA GLU A 113 23.30 -9.02 16.54
C GLU A 113 21.97 -9.55 16.04
N GLU A 114 21.84 -10.86 15.80
CA GLU A 114 20.58 -11.50 15.41
C GLU A 114 19.51 -11.30 16.49
N LYS A 115 19.84 -11.50 17.77
CA LYS A 115 18.92 -11.22 18.88
C LYS A 115 18.49 -9.76 18.92
N ARG A 116 19.41 -8.82 18.69
CA ARG A 116 19.10 -7.38 18.63
C ARG A 116 18.17 -7.05 17.46
N LEU A 117 18.39 -7.64 16.29
CA LEU A 117 17.53 -7.45 15.11
C LEU A 117 16.13 -8.01 15.35
N LEU A 118 16.02 -9.18 15.97
CA LEU A 118 14.74 -9.77 16.34
C LEU A 118 13.98 -8.90 17.35
N GLU A 119 14.68 -8.34 18.34
CA GLU A 119 14.08 -7.42 19.32
C GLU A 119 13.59 -6.11 18.67
N LEU A 120 14.40 -5.53 17.77
CA LEU A 120 14.01 -4.35 16.99
C LEU A 120 12.76 -4.63 16.14
N HIS A 121 12.74 -5.74 15.42
CA HIS A 121 11.60 -6.13 14.59
C HIS A 121 10.33 -6.37 15.44
N ALA A 122 10.46 -7.02 16.61
CA ALA A 122 9.34 -7.19 17.52
C ALA A 122 8.81 -5.84 18.04
N ARG A 123 9.70 -4.88 18.33
CA ARG A 123 9.32 -3.53 18.74
C ARG A 123 8.62 -2.77 17.61
N GLU A 124 9.10 -2.86 16.38
CA GLU A 124 8.47 -2.25 15.21
C GLU A 124 7.06 -2.81 14.96
N GLN A 125 6.89 -4.13 15.04
CA GLN A 125 5.57 -4.76 14.93
C GLN A 125 4.63 -4.29 16.05
N ALA A 126 5.12 -4.16 17.29
CA ALA A 126 4.31 -3.65 18.39
C ALA A 126 3.87 -2.20 18.16
N VAL A 127 4.73 -1.35 17.58
CA VAL A 127 4.38 0.03 17.22
C VAL A 127 3.32 0.05 16.12
N LEU A 128 3.46 -0.74 15.06
CA LEU A 128 2.47 -0.81 13.98
C LEU A 128 1.08 -1.23 14.50
N VAL A 129 1.03 -2.25 15.38
CA VAL A 129 -0.23 -2.70 15.99
C VAL A 129 -0.83 -1.60 16.89
N ALA A 130 0.01 -0.86 17.63
CA ALA A 130 -0.47 0.26 18.45
C ALA A 130 -1.01 1.41 17.59
N GLU A 131 -0.33 1.76 16.51
CA GLU A 131 -0.78 2.77 15.54
C GLU A 131 -2.10 2.38 14.89
N GLU A 132 -2.27 1.11 14.50
CA GLU A 132 -3.51 0.61 13.92
C GLU A 132 -4.67 0.72 14.93
N LYS A 133 -4.44 0.38 16.21
CA LYS A 133 -5.46 0.54 17.26
C LYS A 133 -5.85 2.00 17.45
N ILE A 134 -4.88 2.91 17.52
CA ILE A 134 -5.13 4.35 17.65
C ILE A 134 -5.91 4.87 16.44
N ALA A 135 -5.57 4.42 15.23
CA ALA A 135 -6.30 4.81 14.01
C ALA A 135 -7.76 4.32 14.03
N ARG A 136 -8.01 3.08 14.46
CA ARG A 136 -9.37 2.53 14.62
C ARG A 136 -10.17 3.30 15.68
N GLU A 137 -9.58 3.59 16.83
CA GLU A 137 -10.24 4.37 17.89
C GLU A 137 -10.59 5.79 17.43
N LYS A 138 -9.69 6.44 16.70
CA LYS A 138 -9.96 7.76 16.11
C LYS A 138 -11.10 7.71 15.10
N ALA A 139 -11.10 6.72 14.20
CA ALA A 139 -12.17 6.54 13.23
C ALA A 139 -13.53 6.29 13.90
N GLU A 140 -13.58 5.47 14.95
CA GLU A 140 -14.81 5.21 15.69
C GLU A 140 -15.31 6.45 16.44
N ALA A 141 -14.40 7.24 17.02
CA ALA A 141 -14.74 8.50 17.67
C ALA A 141 -15.29 9.53 16.66
N GLU A 142 -14.67 9.66 15.49
CA GLU A 142 -15.16 10.52 14.42
C GLU A 142 -16.53 10.07 13.90
N GLU A 143 -16.76 8.77 13.74
CA GLU A 143 -18.06 8.25 13.33
C GLU A 143 -19.15 8.55 14.37
N LYS A 144 -18.85 8.38 15.66
CA LYS A 144 -19.79 8.74 16.75
C LYS A 144 -20.13 10.23 16.73
N ILE A 145 -19.15 11.09 16.53
CA ILE A 145 -19.37 12.55 16.41
C ILE A 145 -20.22 12.86 15.17
N ALA A 146 -19.93 12.24 14.02
CA ALA A 146 -20.68 12.43 12.79
C ALA A 146 -22.14 11.99 12.93
N ARG A 147 -22.38 10.80 13.51
CA ARG A 147 -23.74 10.31 13.83
C ARG A 147 -24.47 11.24 14.78
N GLY A 148 -23.79 11.73 15.84
CA GLY A 148 -24.37 12.71 16.77
C GLY A 148 -24.80 14.01 16.09
N LYS A 149 -23.95 14.56 15.21
CA LYS A 149 -24.28 15.74 14.40
C LYS A 149 -25.45 15.49 13.45
N ALA A 150 -25.51 14.33 12.80
CA ALA A 150 -26.61 13.98 11.90
C ALA A 150 -27.95 13.89 12.64
N ILE A 151 -27.98 13.27 13.83
CA ILE A 151 -29.18 13.20 14.67
C ILE A 151 -29.63 14.60 15.10
N LEU A 152 -28.71 15.47 15.50
CA LEU A 152 -29.04 16.85 15.87
C LEU A 152 -29.59 17.64 14.68
N ALA A 153 -29.00 17.49 13.49
CA ALA A 153 -29.49 18.13 12.27
C ALA A 153 -30.92 17.64 11.92
N GLU A 154 -31.19 16.34 12.03
CA GLU A 154 -32.52 15.78 11.77
C GLU A 154 -33.57 16.32 12.75
N LYS A 155 -33.22 16.44 14.04
CA LYS A 155 -34.11 17.06 15.04
C LYS A 155 -34.40 18.52 14.70
N LEU A 156 -33.38 19.28 14.32
CA LEU A 156 -33.53 20.69 13.96
C LEU A 156 -34.43 20.88 12.74
N ILE A 157 -34.28 20.02 11.72
CA ILE A 157 -35.14 20.02 10.52
C ILE A 157 -36.59 19.69 10.91
N LYS A 158 -36.80 18.70 11.77
CA LYS A 158 -38.15 18.33 12.26
C LYS A 158 -38.80 19.47 13.04
N GLU A 159 -38.06 20.10 13.96
CA GLU A 159 -38.55 21.26 14.73
C GLU A 159 -38.88 22.45 13.83
N GLN A 160 -38.04 22.75 12.84
CA GLN A 160 -38.31 23.80 11.86
C GLN A 160 -39.57 23.50 11.03
N ALA A 161 -39.73 22.26 10.57
CA ALA A 161 -40.91 21.84 9.82
C ALA A 161 -42.19 21.91 10.67
N GLU A 162 -42.11 21.56 11.95
CA GLU A 162 -43.24 21.66 12.88
C GLU A 162 -43.59 23.12 13.19
N ALA A 163 -42.59 23.98 13.41
CA ALA A 163 -42.79 25.42 13.57
C ALA A 163 -43.46 26.05 12.34
N GLU A 164 -43.00 25.69 11.13
CA GLU A 164 -43.60 26.18 9.88
C GLU A 164 -45.05 25.70 9.72
N ARG A 165 -45.37 24.46 10.12
CA ARG A 165 -46.76 23.96 10.13
C ARG A 165 -47.65 24.77 11.07
N ILE A 166 -47.19 25.03 12.29
CA ILE A 166 -47.94 25.83 13.28
C ILE A 166 -48.18 27.25 12.74
N GLU A 167 -47.18 27.86 12.10
CA GLU A 167 -47.31 29.20 11.52
C GLU A 167 -48.33 29.22 10.36
N ARG A 168 -48.29 28.22 9.47
CA ARG A 168 -49.29 28.08 8.40
C ARG A 168 -50.70 27.89 8.95
N GLU A 169 -50.88 27.07 9.98
CA GLU A 169 -52.17 26.87 10.65
C GLU A 169 -52.69 28.17 11.28
N ARG A 170 -51.82 28.94 11.94
CA ARG A 170 -52.17 30.27 12.49
C ARG A 170 -52.59 31.25 11.40
N LEU A 171 -51.86 31.33 10.30
CA LEU A 171 -52.19 32.22 9.18
C LEU A 171 -53.52 31.82 8.54
N ALA A 172 -53.77 30.52 8.34
CA ALA A 172 -55.04 30.01 7.84
C ALA A 172 -56.21 30.36 8.77
N GLU A 173 -56.03 30.24 10.09
CA GLU A 173 -57.06 30.60 11.07
C GLU A 173 -57.37 32.11 11.07
N ILE A 174 -56.34 32.96 10.99
CA ILE A 174 -56.53 34.41 10.84
C ILE A 174 -57.33 34.73 9.56
N GLU A 175 -57.05 34.01 8.46
CA GLU A 175 -57.79 34.20 7.21
C GLU A 175 -59.26 33.75 7.33
N ARG A 176 -59.53 32.63 8.02
CA ARG A 176 -60.90 32.18 8.31
C ARG A 176 -61.67 33.22 9.12
N ILE A 177 -61.08 33.73 10.20
CA ILE A 177 -61.69 34.77 11.04
C ILE A 177 -61.98 36.03 10.21
N LYS A 178 -61.06 36.44 9.32
CA LYS A 178 -61.29 37.60 8.43
C LYS A 178 -62.44 37.35 7.44
N ARG A 179 -62.53 36.15 6.87
CA ARG A 179 -63.63 35.78 5.97
C ARG A 179 -64.97 35.76 6.71
N GLU A 180 -65.03 35.16 7.90
CA GLU A 180 -66.23 35.12 8.73
C GLU A 180 -66.68 36.52 9.14
N LYS A 181 -65.75 37.41 9.53
CA LYS A 181 -66.06 38.82 9.80
C LYS A 181 -66.61 39.54 8.58
N ARG A 182 -66.03 39.34 7.39
CA ARG A 182 -66.57 39.91 6.14
C ARG A 182 -67.97 39.41 5.83
N ILE A 183 -68.22 38.11 5.98
CA ILE A 183 -69.55 37.52 5.78
C ILE A 183 -70.56 38.10 6.77
N ALA A 184 -70.17 38.25 8.05
CA ALA A 184 -71.02 38.85 9.07
C ALA A 184 -71.32 40.33 8.79
N GLU A 185 -70.32 41.10 8.34
CA GLU A 185 -70.47 42.50 7.94
C GLU A 185 -71.38 42.65 6.70
N GLU A 186 -71.20 41.81 5.68
CA GLU A 186 -72.06 41.78 4.50
C GLU A 186 -73.50 41.37 4.84
N ALA A 187 -73.69 40.39 5.73
CA ALA A 187 -75.01 39.99 6.21
C ALA A 187 -75.69 41.12 6.99
N ALA A 188 -74.95 41.82 7.85
CA ALA A 188 -75.46 42.97 8.60
C ALA A 188 -75.82 44.15 7.67
N ALA A 189 -75.03 44.39 6.63
CA ALA A 189 -75.31 45.42 5.63
C ALA A 189 -76.58 45.08 4.83
N ARG A 190 -76.74 43.83 4.37
CA ARG A 190 -77.96 43.36 3.68
C ARG A 190 -79.19 43.47 4.57
N ALA A 191 -79.09 43.08 5.85
CA ALA A 191 -80.18 43.21 6.80
C ALA A 191 -80.62 44.67 7.02
N LYS A 192 -79.67 45.63 7.01
CA LYS A 192 -80.02 47.07 7.08
C LYS A 192 -80.74 47.55 5.83
N ILE A 193 -80.28 47.15 4.65
CA ILE A 193 -80.92 47.51 3.38
C ILE A 193 -82.34 46.92 3.32
N GLU A 194 -82.52 45.64 3.66
CA GLU A 194 -83.84 45.00 3.71
C GLU A 194 -84.77 45.65 4.74
N ALA A 195 -84.24 46.09 5.89
CA ALA A 195 -85.01 46.82 6.90
C ALA A 195 -85.44 48.21 6.40
N GLU A 196 -84.59 48.95 5.69
CA GLU A 196 -84.95 50.22 5.05
C GLU A 196 -85.99 50.04 3.96
N GLU A 197 -85.82 49.05 3.06
CA GLU A 197 -86.81 48.74 2.02
C GLU A 197 -88.16 48.32 2.61
N ALA A 198 -88.15 47.55 3.71
CA ALA A 198 -89.37 47.16 4.41
C ALA A 198 -90.07 48.38 5.05
N ALA A 199 -89.31 49.30 5.64
CA ALA A 199 -89.84 50.53 6.20
C ALA A 199 -90.42 51.48 5.13
N GLU A 200 -89.78 51.56 3.97
CA GLU A 200 -90.26 52.34 2.84
C GLU A 200 -91.55 51.75 2.25
N ARG A 201 -91.61 50.42 2.08
CA ARG A 201 -92.84 49.71 1.65
C ARG A 201 -93.99 49.93 2.65
N ALA A 202 -93.71 49.92 3.95
CA ALA A 202 -94.70 50.20 4.98
C ALA A 202 -95.21 51.65 4.91
N ARG A 203 -94.34 52.64 4.63
CA ARG A 203 -94.74 54.03 4.40
C ARG A 203 -95.63 54.19 3.17
N ILE A 204 -95.25 53.57 2.05
CA ILE A 204 -96.04 53.63 0.80
C ILE A 204 -97.42 53.00 1.02
N GLN A 205 -97.50 51.85 1.72
CA GLN A 205 -98.78 51.22 2.03
C GLN A 205 -99.65 52.05 2.99
N ALA A 206 -99.04 52.71 3.99
CA ALA A 206 -99.77 53.62 4.87
C ALA A 206 -100.33 54.83 4.11
N GLU A 207 -99.57 55.39 3.16
CA GLU A 207 -100.03 56.50 2.32
C GLU A 207 -101.17 56.08 1.37
N GLN A 208 -101.07 54.89 0.76
CA GLN A 208 -102.15 54.34 -0.07
C GLN A 208 -103.43 54.09 0.73
N LYS A 209 -103.30 53.58 1.97
CA LYS A 209 -104.45 53.34 2.85
C LYS A 209 -105.10 54.65 3.30
N ALA A 210 -104.30 55.69 3.56
CA ALA A 210 -104.81 57.03 3.88
C ALA A 210 -105.53 57.68 2.70
N LYS A 211 -105.02 57.52 1.46
CA LYS A 211 -105.73 57.97 0.24
C LYS A 211 -107.03 57.21 0.03
N ALA A 212 -107.04 55.90 0.21
CA ALA A 212 -108.26 55.09 0.10
C ALA A 212 -109.32 55.46 1.15
N GLU A 213 -108.92 55.78 2.39
CA GLU A 213 -109.85 56.27 3.43
C GLU A 213 -110.38 57.68 3.13
N ALA A 214 -109.55 58.56 2.56
CA ALA A 214 -109.98 59.89 2.13
C ALA A 214 -111.01 59.81 1.00
N ASP A 215 -110.76 58.98 -0.01
CA ASP A 215 -111.69 58.77 -1.13
C ASP A 215 -113.00 58.11 -0.67
N ALA A 216 -112.95 57.18 0.29
CA ALA A 216 -114.13 56.57 0.89
C ALA A 216 -114.99 57.59 1.68
N ARG A 217 -114.34 58.53 2.38
CA ARG A 217 -115.05 59.63 3.08
C ARG A 217 -115.68 60.61 2.10
N GLU A 218 -115.01 60.96 1.01
CA GLU A 218 -115.55 61.86 0.00
C GLU A 218 -116.77 61.24 -0.71
N LEU A 219 -116.75 59.93 -0.97
CA LEU A 219 -117.88 59.20 -1.54
C LEU A 219 -119.07 59.11 -0.57
N ALA A 220 -118.80 58.95 0.73
CA ALA A 220 -119.84 58.95 1.77
C ALA A 220 -120.49 60.33 1.94
N GLU A 221 -119.70 61.41 1.86
CA GLU A 221 -120.20 62.78 1.98
C GLU A 221 -121.06 63.20 0.77
N LYS A 222 -120.69 62.77 -0.45
CA LYS A 222 -121.51 62.96 -1.66
C LYS A 222 -122.87 62.25 -1.54
N LYS A 223 -122.89 61.01 -1.02
CA LYS A 223 -124.14 60.26 -0.79
C LYS A 223 -125.04 60.90 0.27
N GLN A 224 -124.47 61.48 1.33
CA GLN A 224 -125.27 62.20 2.34
C GLN A 224 -125.87 63.50 1.81
N LYS A 225 -125.14 64.25 0.96
CA LYS A 225 -125.64 65.47 0.33
C LYS A 225 -126.76 65.21 -0.69
N GLU A 226 -126.74 64.07 -1.39
CA GLU A 226 -127.85 63.66 -2.27
C GLU A 226 -129.09 63.20 -1.49
N ALA A 227 -128.91 62.46 -0.38
CA ALA A 227 -130.01 62.07 0.50
C ALA A 227 -130.71 63.28 1.16
N ALA A 228 -129.94 64.32 1.53
CA ALA A 228 -130.49 65.55 2.10
C ALA A 228 -131.33 66.35 1.09
N LYS A 229 -130.90 66.43 -0.17
CA LYS A 229 -131.65 67.09 -1.26
C LYS A 229 -132.95 66.35 -1.61
N ALA A 230 -132.96 65.01 -1.52
CA ALA A 230 -134.16 64.20 -1.72
C ALA A 230 -135.20 64.38 -0.58
N ALA A 231 -134.75 64.59 0.66
CA ALA A 231 -135.61 64.83 1.81
C ALA A 231 -136.23 66.24 1.81
N GLU A 232 -135.50 67.24 1.31
CA GLU A 232 -135.97 68.63 1.21
C GLU A 232 -137.08 68.81 0.15
N MET A 233 -136.96 68.12 -0.99
CA MET A 233 -138.00 68.11 -2.04
C MET A 233 -139.31 67.44 -1.60
N LYS A 234 -139.26 66.44 -0.70
CA LYS A 234 -140.47 65.82 -0.10
C LYS A 234 -141.17 66.73 0.92
N ARG A 235 -140.44 67.63 1.61
CA ARG A 235 -141.03 68.61 2.54
C ARG A 235 -141.75 69.77 1.84
N ILE A 236 -141.26 70.19 0.68
CA ILE A 236 -141.86 71.29 -0.11
C ILE A 236 -143.16 70.83 -0.81
N ALA A 237 -143.26 69.57 -1.23
CA ALA A 237 -144.48 69.01 -1.82
C ALA A 237 -145.65 68.88 -0.83
N ASN A 238 -145.37 68.51 0.43
CA ASN A 238 -146.41 68.34 1.46
C ASN A 238 -146.99 69.65 2.00
N LYS A 239 -146.28 70.78 1.85
CA LYS A 239 -146.74 72.11 2.27
C LYS A 239 -147.74 72.75 1.30
N ARG A 240 -147.77 72.31 0.02
CA ARG A 240 -148.69 72.81 -1.00
C ARG A 240 -150.05 72.11 -1.04
N HIS A 241 -150.21 70.94 -0.40
CA HIS A 241 -151.48 70.18 -0.46
C HIS A 241 -152.51 70.53 0.63
N ARG A 242 -152.10 71.19 1.74
CA ARG A 242 -153.02 71.56 2.84
C ARG A 242 -153.61 72.98 2.77
N GLN A 243 -153.31 73.76 1.73
CA GLN A 243 -153.98 75.05 1.46
C GLN A 243 -155.09 74.97 0.40
N LYS A 244 -155.45 73.76 -0.04
CA LYS A 244 -156.64 73.46 -0.86
C LYS A 244 -157.26 72.15 -0.38
N ILE A 245 -158.04 72.26 0.70
CA ILE A 245 -159.31 71.58 1.07
C ILE A 245 -159.62 72.01 2.50
#